data_AF-A0A7V5K7R5-F1
#
_entry.id   AF-A0A7V5K7R5-F1
#
_cell.length_a   1.000
_cell.length_b   1.000
_cell.length_c   1.000
_cell.angle_alpha   90.00
_cell.angle_beta   90.00
_cell.angle_gamma   90.00
#
_symmetry.space_group_name_H-M   'P 1'
#
loop_
_entity.id
_entity.type
_entity.pdbx_description
1 polymer ?
#
loop_
_entity_poly.entity_id
_entity_poly.type
_entity_poly.pdbx_seq_one_letter_code
_entity_poly.pdbx_strand_id
1 'polypeptide(L)'
;LPHIPSDQFPGQTLSVELYREGGIRTSEIGSIMFGGYDPKTGEKISAPRELVRLAIPRRVYTGSHLEYVARVMERITARKETLRGYRITRQATLLRHFTIELEEMSKENVKVK
;
A
#
# COMPACT_ATOMS: atom_id res chain seq x y z
N LEU A 1 2.17 -9.57 -0.06
CA LEU A 1 1.41 -9.79 -1.31
C LEU A 1 2.43 -10.10 -2.41
N PRO A 2 2.94 -11.35 -2.48
CA PRO A 2 4.08 -11.68 -3.35
C PRO A 2 3.76 -11.56 -4.85
N HIS A 3 2.49 -11.69 -5.22
CA HIS A 3 2.00 -11.60 -6.59
C HIS A 3 1.89 -10.16 -7.11
N ILE A 4 2.02 -9.16 -6.25
CA ILE A 4 1.98 -7.74 -6.62
C ILE A 4 3.41 -7.20 -6.58
N PRO A 5 4.01 -6.83 -7.73
CA PRO A 5 5.36 -6.30 -7.77
C PRO A 5 5.45 -4.94 -7.06
N SER A 6 6.64 -4.57 -6.60
CA SER A 6 6.88 -3.35 -5.79
C SER A 6 6.39 -2.08 -6.46
N ASP A 7 6.41 -2.04 -7.78
CA ASP A 7 5.98 -0.89 -8.57
C ASP A 7 4.48 -0.76 -8.75
N GLN A 8 3.73 -1.76 -8.31
CA GLN A 8 2.28 -1.70 -8.16
C GLN A 8 1.88 -1.52 -6.68
N PHE A 9 2.84 -1.17 -5.82
CA PHE A 9 2.62 -0.71 -4.45
C PHE A 9 1.83 -1.70 -3.57
N PRO A 10 2.39 -2.89 -3.26
CA PRO A 10 1.71 -3.89 -2.44
C PRO A 10 1.43 -3.40 -1.02
N GLY A 11 2.29 -2.55 -0.45
CA GLY A 11 2.03 -1.92 0.85
C GLY A 11 0.80 -1.01 0.83
N GLN A 12 0.63 -0.25 -0.25
CA GLN A 12 -0.54 0.61 -0.43
C GLN A 12 -1.80 -0.21 -0.66
N THR A 13 -1.71 -1.29 -1.43
CA THR A 13 -2.81 -2.24 -1.63
C THR A 13 -3.35 -2.74 -0.29
N LEU A 14 -2.47 -3.23 0.59
CA LEU A 14 -2.88 -3.69 1.91
C LEU A 14 -3.47 -2.55 2.76
N SER A 15 -2.92 -1.33 2.66
CA SER A 15 -3.42 -0.17 3.40
C SER A 15 -4.83 0.23 2.97
N VAL A 16 -5.12 0.19 1.66
CA VAL A 16 -6.45 0.43 1.10
C VAL A 16 -7.43 -0.66 1.53
N GLU A 17 -7.03 -1.94 1.50
CA GLU A 17 -7.91 -3.04 1.89
C GLU A 17 -8.23 -3.04 3.39
N LEU A 18 -7.30 -2.66 4.26
CA LEU A 18 -7.57 -2.44 5.68
C LEU A 18 -8.63 -1.35 5.90
N TYR A 19 -8.62 -0.32 5.07
CA TYR A 19 -9.62 0.74 5.10
C TYR A 19 -10.97 0.27 4.55
N ARG A 20 -11.00 -0.43 3.41
CA ARG A 20 -12.24 -0.92 2.77
C ARG A 20 -12.94 -2.00 3.61
N GLU A 21 -12.19 -2.97 4.13
CA GLU A 21 -12.73 -4.11 4.89
C GLU A 21 -13.09 -3.71 6.33
N GLY A 22 -12.23 -2.90 6.97
CA GLY A 22 -12.29 -2.67 8.41
C GLY A 22 -12.44 -1.22 8.86
N GLY A 23 -12.38 -0.24 7.95
CA GLY A 23 -12.30 1.18 8.32
C GLY A 23 -10.99 1.54 9.03
N ILE A 24 -9.94 0.72 8.90
CA ILE A 24 -8.66 0.89 9.58
C ILE A 24 -7.69 1.66 8.69
N ARG A 25 -7.28 2.85 9.13
CA ARG A 25 -6.29 3.66 8.41
C ARG A 25 -4.87 3.35 8.88
N THR A 26 -3.97 3.12 7.93
CA THR A 26 -2.55 2.83 8.17
C THR A 26 -1.64 3.77 7.37
N SER A 27 -0.34 3.64 7.56
CA SER A 27 0.67 4.30 6.70
C SER A 27 1.44 3.26 5.91
N GLU A 28 1.46 3.40 4.59
CA GLU A 28 2.44 2.70 3.75
C GLU A 28 3.84 3.25 4.05
N ILE A 29 4.80 2.33 4.20
CA ILE A 29 6.23 2.60 4.37
C ILE A 29 6.95 1.72 3.34
N GLY A 30 6.90 2.14 2.08
CA GLY A 30 7.40 1.36 0.94
C GLY A 30 7.74 2.24 -0.26
N SER A 31 7.56 1.69 -1.47
CA SER A 31 7.97 2.35 -2.71
C SER A 31 7.21 3.64 -3.01
N ILE A 32 6.04 3.89 -2.41
CA ILE A 32 5.39 5.20 -2.54
C ILE A 32 6.22 6.28 -1.82
N MET A 33 6.67 5.98 -0.61
CA MET A 33 7.44 6.90 0.23
C MET A 33 8.88 7.07 -0.22
N PHE A 34 9.57 5.97 -0.54
CA PHE A 34 11.02 5.96 -0.80
C PHE A 34 11.40 5.68 -2.25
N GLY A 35 10.45 5.29 -3.09
CA GLY A 35 10.72 5.03 -4.49
C GLY A 35 10.80 6.31 -5.32
N GLY A 36 11.13 6.14 -6.60
CA GLY A 36 11.28 7.25 -7.54
C GLY A 36 12.08 6.83 -8.75
N TYR A 37 12.78 7.79 -9.35
CA TYR A 37 13.75 7.54 -10.39
C TYR A 37 15.07 8.22 -10.01
N ASP A 38 16.18 7.55 -10.26
CA ASP A 38 17.50 8.14 -10.11
C ASP A 38 17.63 9.31 -11.11
N PRO A 39 17.96 10.53 -10.66
CA PRO A 39 18.03 11.70 -11.52
C PRO A 39 19.21 11.68 -12.52
N LYS A 40 20.21 10.82 -12.31
CA LYS A 40 21.39 10.68 -13.18
C LYS A 40 21.24 9.52 -14.16
N THR A 41 20.71 8.38 -13.72
CA THR A 41 20.60 7.17 -14.55
C THR A 41 19.20 6.98 -15.14
N GLY A 42 18.17 7.61 -14.56
CA GLY A 42 16.78 7.37 -14.92
C GLY A 42 16.24 6.02 -14.43
N GLU A 43 17.04 5.25 -13.68
CA GLU A 43 16.63 3.94 -13.19
C GLU A 43 15.58 4.05 -12.09
N LYS A 44 14.69 3.06 -12.04
CA LYS A 44 13.61 3.01 -11.05
C LYS A 44 14.16 2.63 -9.69
N ILE A 45 13.90 3.48 -8.70
CA ILE A 45 14.23 3.22 -7.30
C ILE A 45 12.98 2.67 -6.62
N SER A 46 13.10 1.50 -6.01
CA SER A 46 12.09 0.91 -5.13
C SER A 46 12.60 0.88 -3.68
N ALA A 47 11.67 0.84 -2.74
CA ALA A 47 12.03 0.65 -1.34
C ALA A 47 12.63 -0.75 -1.12
N PRO A 48 13.56 -0.92 -0.16
CA PRO A 48 14.12 -2.23 0.17
C PRO A 48 13.08 -3.18 0.75
N ARG A 49 12.00 -2.66 1.33
CA ARG A 49 10.87 -3.41 1.89
C ARG A 49 9.57 -2.65 1.67
N GLU A 50 8.50 -3.39 1.41
CA GLU A 50 7.14 -2.87 1.28
C GLU A 50 6.37 -3.15 2.57
N LEU A 51 6.34 -2.17 3.48
CA LEU A 51 5.77 -2.33 4.82
C LEU A 51 4.50 -1.49 5.00
N VAL A 52 3.63 -1.94 5.90
CA VAL A 52 2.47 -1.18 6.37
C VAL A 52 2.60 -0.99 7.87
N ARG A 53 2.59 0.26 8.32
CA ARG A 53 2.72 0.61 9.73
C ARG A 53 1.35 0.78 10.37
N LEU A 54 1.08 -0.04 11.38
CA LEU A 54 -0.04 0.08 12.31
C LEU A 54 0.41 0.91 13.53
N ALA A 55 0.21 2.22 13.48
CA ALA A 55 0.55 3.11 14.60
C ALA A 55 -0.58 3.14 15.63
N ILE A 56 -0.30 2.82 16.89
CA ILE A 56 -1.29 2.78 17.98
C ILE A 56 -1.14 4.06 18.83
N PRO A 57 -2.12 4.98 18.81
CA PRO A 57 -2.14 6.14 19.68
C PRO A 57 -2.26 5.74 21.16
N ARG A 58 -1.46 6.37 22.00
CA ARG A 58 -1.36 6.05 23.43
C ARG A 58 -2.71 6.26 24.13
N ARG A 59 -3.21 5.22 24.81
CA ARG A 59 -4.44 5.22 25.63
C ARG A 59 -5.74 5.55 24.85
N VAL A 60 -5.77 5.28 23.55
CA VAL A 60 -6.97 5.52 22.71
C VAL A 60 -7.73 4.24 22.43
N TYR A 61 -7.03 3.15 22.12
CA TYR A 61 -7.63 1.87 21.76
C TYR A 61 -7.56 0.85 22.90
N THR A 62 -8.46 -0.13 22.84
CA THR A 62 -8.62 -1.24 23.80
C THR A 62 -8.17 -2.56 23.17
N GLY A 63 -8.13 -3.63 23.96
CA GLY A 63 -7.86 -4.99 23.45
C GLY A 63 -8.82 -5.42 22.33
N SER A 64 -10.12 -5.13 22.48
CA SER A 64 -11.13 -5.45 21.46
C SER A 64 -10.91 -4.74 20.12
N HIS A 65 -10.33 -3.53 20.11
CA HIS A 65 -9.94 -2.86 18.87
C HIS A 65 -8.78 -3.59 18.17
N LEU A 66 -7.82 -4.12 18.93
CA LEU A 66 -6.70 -4.89 18.36
C LEU A 66 -7.15 -6.26 17.84
N GLU A 67 -8.06 -6.92 18.55
CA GLU A 67 -8.70 -8.15 18.06
C GLU A 67 -9.49 -7.90 16.77
N TYR A 68 -10.19 -6.78 16.69
CA TYR A 68 -10.90 -6.38 15.47
C TYR A 68 -9.93 -6.20 14.29
N VAL A 69 -8.81 -5.50 14.50
CA VAL A 69 -7.76 -5.36 13.46
C VAL A 69 -7.24 -6.73 13.01
N ALA A 70 -7.01 -7.67 13.93
CA ALA A 70 -6.56 -9.02 13.61
C ALA A 70 -7.59 -9.79 12.76
N ARG A 71 -8.88 -9.73 13.11
CA ARG A 71 -9.97 -10.36 12.34
C ARG A 71 -10.12 -9.77 10.95
N VAL A 72 -9.97 -8.45 10.80
CA VAL A 72 -9.97 -7.79 9.49
C VAL A 72 -8.79 -8.29 8.65
N MET A 73 -7.59 -8.37 9.24
CA MET A 73 -6.39 -8.87 8.56
C MET A 73 -6.56 -10.33 8.11
N GLU A 74 -7.21 -11.18 8.92
CA GLU A 74 -7.53 -12.56 8.57
C GLU A 74 -8.41 -12.64 7.32
N ARG A 75 -9.48 -11.84 7.25
CA ARG A 75 -10.38 -11.77 6.08
C ARG A 75 -9.66 -11.32 4.82
N ILE A 76 -8.82 -10.28 4.93
CA ILE A 76 -8.00 -9.80 3.81
C ILE A 76 -7.03 -10.91 3.36
N THR A 77 -6.39 -11.60 4.31
CA THR A 77 -5.44 -12.68 4.02
C THR A 77 -6.11 -13.84 3.29
N ALA A 78 -7.36 -14.19 3.66
CA ALA A 78 -8.14 -15.24 3.00
C ALA A 78 -8.40 -14.95 1.50
N ARG A 79 -8.48 -13.67 1.11
CA ARG A 79 -8.66 -13.23 -0.28
C ARG A 79 -7.44 -12.54 -0.88
N LYS A 80 -6.24 -12.72 -0.31
CA LYS A 80 -5.03 -11.97 -0.69
C LYS A 80 -4.68 -12.08 -2.18
N GLU A 81 -4.92 -13.24 -2.79
CA GLU A 81 -4.62 -13.52 -4.20
C GLU A 81 -5.53 -12.75 -5.17
N THR A 82 -6.69 -12.27 -4.70
CA THR A 82 -7.60 -11.47 -5.53
C THR A 82 -7.24 -9.98 -5.52
N LEU A 83 -6.36 -9.56 -4.61
CA LEU A 83 -5.97 -8.17 -4.45
C LEU A 83 -5.11 -7.72 -5.62
N ARG A 84 -5.26 -6.44 -5.99
CA ARG A 84 -4.62 -5.85 -7.15
C ARG A 84 -3.76 -4.67 -6.73
N GLY A 85 -2.70 -4.46 -7.49
CA GLY A 85 -1.84 -3.31 -7.28
C GLY A 85 -2.42 -2.02 -7.86
N TYR A 86 -1.68 -0.94 -7.67
CA TYR A 86 -2.07 0.41 -8.04
C TYR A 86 -1.08 1.03 -9.02
N ARG A 87 -1.57 1.96 -9.84
CA ARG A 87 -0.74 2.85 -10.67
C ARG A 87 -0.89 4.30 -10.23
N ILE A 88 0.17 5.08 -10.35
CA ILE A 88 0.16 6.52 -10.08
C ILE A 88 -0.55 7.24 -11.22
N THR A 89 -1.56 8.06 -10.89
CA THR A 89 -2.24 8.95 -11.85
C THR A 89 -1.77 10.39 -11.70
N ARG A 90 -1.50 10.82 -10.46
CA ARG A 90 -0.95 12.15 -10.15
C ARG A 90 0.03 12.04 -8.99
N GLN A 91 1.15 12.74 -9.07
CA GLN A 91 2.10 12.86 -7.96
C GLN A 91 2.70 14.26 -7.90
N ALA A 92 2.99 14.73 -6.69
CA ALA A 92 3.79 15.94 -6.47
C ALA A 92 5.29 15.66 -6.63
N THR A 93 6.08 16.69 -6.92
CA THR A 93 7.54 16.60 -7.06
C THR A 93 8.23 16.29 -5.73
N LEU A 94 7.69 16.81 -4.62
CA LEU A 94 8.23 16.64 -3.27
C LEU A 94 7.20 15.93 -2.40
N LEU A 95 7.70 15.03 -1.53
CA LEU A 95 6.89 14.30 -0.54
C LEU A 95 5.61 13.70 -1.15
N ARG A 96 5.74 13.09 -2.33
CA ARG A 96 4.61 12.62 -3.14
C ARG A 96 3.60 11.77 -2.35
N HIS A 97 4.06 10.99 -1.38
CA HIS A 97 3.25 10.09 -0.57
C HIS A 97 2.09 10.77 0.19
N PHE A 98 2.12 12.09 0.38
CA PHE A 98 1.00 12.83 1.00
C PHE A 98 -0.13 13.21 0.05
N THR A 99 0.17 13.45 -1.23
CA THR A 99 -0.77 14.05 -2.19
C THR A 99 -0.91 13.25 -3.49
N ILE A 100 -0.37 12.03 -3.50
CA ILE A 100 -0.45 11.09 -4.60
C ILE A 100 -1.89 10.67 -4.85
N GLU A 101 -2.23 10.52 -6.13
CA GLU A 101 -3.46 9.88 -6.57
C GLU A 101 -3.11 8.58 -7.30
N LEU A 102 -3.92 7.57 -7.04
CA LEU A 102 -3.70 6.21 -7.48
C LEU A 102 -4.97 5.66 -8.10
N GLU A 103 -4.81 4.79 -9.08
CA GLU A 103 -5.90 3.99 -9.65
C GLU A 103 -5.61 2.51 -9.46
N GLU A 104 -6.62 1.74 -9.05
CA GLU A 104 -6.55 0.28 -8.93
C GLU A 104 -6.44 -0.35 -10.32
N MET A 105 -5.47 -1.25 -10.52
CA MET A 105 -5.27 -1.85 -11.84
C MET A 105 -6.39 -2.85 -12.17
N SER A 106 -7.00 -2.74 -13.35
CA SER A 106 -7.94 -3.74 -13.87
C SER A 106 -7.20 -4.98 -14.40
N LYS A 107 -7.88 -6.14 -14.52
CA LYS A 107 -7.31 -7.35 -15.17
C LYS A 107 -6.85 -7.10 -16.62
N GLU A 108 -7.37 -6.07 -17.28
CA GLU A 108 -7.07 -5.74 -18.69
C GLU A 108 -5.78 -4.93 -18.85
N ASN A 109 -5.29 -4.27 -17.78
CA ASN A 109 -4.13 -3.38 -17.82
C ASN A 109 -2.82 -4.03 -17.34
N VAL A 110 -2.78 -5.36 -17.19
CA VAL A 110 -1.56 -6.14 -16.86
C VAL A 110 -0.75 -6.47 -18.12
N LYS A 111 -0.69 -5.56 -19.10
CA LYS A 111 0.27 -5.67 -20.20
C LYS A 111 1.50 -4.85 -19.86
N VAL A 112 2.49 -5.56 -19.32
CA VAL A 112 3.89 -5.10 -19.23
C VAL A 112 4.35 -4.76 -20.64
N LYS A 113 4.82 -3.54 -20.83
CA LYS A 113 5.67 -3.15 -21.94
C LYS A 113 7.11 -3.16 -21.45
#